data_AF-A0A6A4ZMK1-F1
#
_entry.id   AF-A0A6A4ZMK1-F1
#
_cell.length_a   1.000
_cell.length_b   1.000
_cell.length_c   1.000
_cell.angle_alpha   90.00
_cell.angle_beta   90.00
_cell.angle_gamma   90.00
#
_symmetry.space_group_name_H-M   'P 1'
#
loop_
_entity.id
_entity.type
_entity.pdbx_description
1 polymer ?
#
loop_
_entity_poly.entity_id
_entity_poly.type
_entity_poly.pdbx_seq_one_letter_code
_entity_poly.pdbx_strand_id
1 'polypeptide(L)'
;LDNQFNRALATLDAIPPVPCDDHFFNGKPWDTPGLAIPDATKQVLVGTYAANISTDYYGDIEVFEDGDDLKLQLGIYAERLIATADPSIFIWATDFNAQTKKIAFTGLNTSTPAFLFADKNVMFVKCS
;
A
#
# COMPACT_ATOMS: atom_id res chain seq x y z
N LEU A 1 34.18 -29.56 17.33
CA LEU A 1 33.22 -29.14 16.30
C LEU A 1 32.58 -27.83 16.76
N ASP A 2 33.40 -26.87 17.23
CA ASP A 2 32.90 -25.91 18.24
C ASP A 2 33.13 -24.46 17.84
N ASN A 3 34.17 -24.19 17.04
CA ASN A 3 34.52 -22.83 16.61
C ASN A 3 33.61 -22.26 15.52
N GLN A 4 32.92 -23.11 14.74
CA GLN A 4 31.94 -22.65 13.76
C GLN A 4 30.56 -22.45 14.39
N PHE A 5 30.18 -23.33 15.33
CA PHE A 5 28.93 -23.21 16.08
C PHE A 5 28.93 -21.94 16.96
N ASN A 6 30.02 -21.68 17.67
CA ASN A 6 30.16 -20.49 18.51
C ASN A 6 30.23 -19.18 17.70
N ARG A 7 30.76 -19.22 16.47
CA ARG A 7 30.72 -18.07 15.56
C ARG A 7 29.33 -17.80 15.01
N ALA A 8 28.56 -18.84 14.71
CA ALA A 8 27.18 -18.70 14.26
C ALA A 8 26.32 -18.04 15.36
N LEU A 9 26.50 -18.44 16.61
CA LEU A 9 25.83 -17.82 17.76
C LEU A 9 26.21 -16.34 17.95
N ALA A 10 27.50 -16.02 17.88
CA ALA A 10 27.98 -14.63 18.00
C ALA A 10 27.49 -13.72 16.85
N THR A 11 27.18 -14.30 15.68
CA THR A 11 26.62 -13.58 14.53
C THR A 11 25.11 -13.38 14.67
N LEU A 12 24.41 -14.29 15.36
CA LEU A 12 22.98 -14.17 15.68
C LEU A 12 22.69 -13.16 16.80
N ASP A 13 23.59 -13.05 17.78
CA ASP A 13 23.49 -12.07 18.88
C ASP A 13 23.75 -10.62 18.43
N ALA A 14 24.24 -10.42 17.20
CA ALA A 14 24.33 -9.10 16.58
C ALA A 14 22.95 -8.66 16.07
N ILE A 15 22.00 -8.49 16.99
CA ILE A 15 20.71 -7.85 16.71
C ILE A 15 21.02 -6.43 16.22
N PRO A 16 20.62 -6.05 14.99
CA PRO A 16 20.78 -4.68 14.53
C PRO A 16 20.07 -3.73 15.52
N PRO A 17 20.64 -2.57 15.88
CA PRO A 17 19.98 -1.59 16.75
C PRO A 17 18.77 -0.91 16.08
N VAL A 18 18.52 -1.23 14.81
CA VAL A 18 17.35 -0.78 14.06
C VAL A 18 16.24 -1.82 14.31
N PRO A 19 15.03 -1.41 14.74
CA PRO A 19 13.89 -2.32 14.78
C PRO A 19 13.77 -2.99 13.41
N CYS A 20 13.59 -4.31 13.39
CA CYS A 20 13.06 -4.94 12.19
C CYS A 20 11.79 -4.16 11.85
N ASP A 21 11.81 -3.46 10.72
CA ASP A 21 10.66 -2.70 10.26
C ASP A 21 9.50 -3.71 10.18
N ASP A 22 8.40 -3.47 10.89
CA ASP A 22 7.24 -4.39 11.01
C ASP A 22 6.53 -4.64 9.66
N HIS A 23 7.10 -4.11 8.58
CA HIS A 23 6.70 -4.29 7.20
C HIS A 23 6.97 -5.73 6.74
N PHE A 24 6.01 -6.63 6.96
CA PHE A 24 6.14 -8.04 6.58
C PHE A 24 6.35 -8.23 5.07
N PHE A 25 7.55 -8.72 4.74
CA PHE A 25 7.86 -9.59 3.61
C PHE A 25 7.83 -11.04 4.15
N ASN A 26 7.51 -12.06 3.33
CA ASN A 26 7.60 -13.49 3.69
C ASN A 26 6.40 -14.12 4.46
N GLY A 27 5.15 -13.76 4.09
CA GLY A 27 3.98 -14.60 4.37
C GLY A 27 3.20 -14.31 5.66
N LYS A 28 3.29 -13.11 6.23
CA LYS A 28 2.39 -12.65 7.30
C LYS A 28 1.61 -11.39 6.87
N PRO A 29 0.30 -11.31 7.18
CA PRO A 29 -0.53 -10.21 6.73
C PRO A 29 -0.15 -8.90 7.44
N TRP A 30 -0.08 -7.83 6.66
CA TRP A 30 0.03 -6.44 7.10
C TRP A 30 -1.23 -5.89 7.80
N ASP A 31 -2.24 -6.73 7.98
CA ASP A 31 -3.47 -6.35 8.65
C ASP A 31 -3.21 -6.00 10.10
N THR A 32 -3.69 -4.83 10.51
CA THR A 32 -3.82 -4.51 11.91
C THR A 32 -5.14 -5.08 12.41
N PRO A 33 -5.16 -6.00 13.39
CA PRO A 33 -6.39 -6.58 13.90
C PRO A 33 -7.40 -5.51 14.33
N GLY A 34 -8.64 -5.66 13.87
CA GLY A 34 -9.73 -4.72 14.18
C GLY A 34 -9.78 -3.46 13.31
N LEU A 35 -8.83 -3.26 12.40
CA LEU A 35 -8.91 -2.21 11.37
C LEU A 35 -9.44 -2.80 10.07
N ALA A 36 -10.46 -2.15 9.53
CA ALA A 36 -11.04 -2.46 8.22
C ALA A 36 -11.41 -1.15 7.53
N ILE A 37 -11.39 -1.15 6.20
CA ILE A 37 -11.92 -0.04 5.42
C ILE A 37 -13.45 -0.09 5.52
N PRO A 38 -14.13 0.96 6.03
CA PRO A 38 -15.59 0.95 6.11
C PRO A 38 -16.24 0.87 4.73
N ASP A 39 -17.37 0.17 4.59
CA ASP A 39 -18.03 0.00 3.29
C ASP A 39 -18.42 1.33 2.63
N ALA A 40 -18.84 2.32 3.42
CA ALA A 40 -19.09 3.67 2.92
C ALA A 40 -17.83 4.29 2.28
N THR A 41 -16.65 4.03 2.85
CA THR A 41 -15.37 4.48 2.29
C THR A 41 -15.03 3.72 1.01
N LYS A 42 -15.24 2.39 0.98
CA LYS A 42 -15.02 1.59 -0.23
C LYS A 42 -15.84 2.13 -1.41
N GLN A 43 -17.13 2.32 -1.21
CA GLN A 43 -18.05 2.85 -2.23
C GLN A 43 -17.64 4.21 -2.78
N VAL A 44 -17.12 5.10 -1.92
CA VAL A 44 -16.60 6.41 -2.34
C VAL A 44 -15.32 6.26 -3.18
N LEU A 45 -14.46 5.31 -2.83
CA LEU A 45 -13.16 5.14 -3.47
C LEU A 45 -13.21 4.36 -4.78
N VAL A 46 -14.19 3.48 -4.99
CA VAL A 46 -14.34 2.73 -6.24
C VAL A 46 -14.43 3.67 -7.43
N GLY A 47 -13.59 3.45 -8.44
CA GLY A 47 -13.57 4.19 -9.69
C GLY A 47 -12.21 4.20 -10.38
N THR A 48 -12.17 4.84 -11.54
CA THR A 48 -10.96 5.04 -12.33
C THR A 48 -10.34 6.39 -11.99
N TYR A 49 -9.03 6.43 -11.86
CA TYR A 49 -8.24 7.60 -11.53
C TYR A 49 -7.22 7.85 -12.62
N ALA A 50 -7.24 9.07 -13.17
CA ALA A 50 -6.29 9.48 -14.20
C ALA A 50 -5.23 10.42 -13.59
N ALA A 51 -4.00 10.31 -14.08
CA ALA A 51 -2.96 11.27 -13.74
C ALA A 51 -3.34 12.67 -14.26
N ASN A 52 -3.13 13.68 -13.42
CA ASN A 52 -3.37 15.09 -13.76
C ASN A 52 -2.36 15.65 -14.77
N ILE A 53 -1.28 14.93 -15.04
CA ILE A 53 -0.26 15.24 -16.05
C ILE A 53 0.09 13.97 -16.84
N SER A 54 0.36 14.13 -18.13
CA SER A 54 0.86 13.06 -19.01
C SER A 54 0.08 11.74 -18.87
N THR A 55 -1.24 11.81 -18.98
CA THR A 55 -2.16 10.67 -18.78
C THR A 55 -1.77 9.46 -19.63
N ASP A 56 -1.37 9.68 -20.89
CA ASP A 56 -0.92 8.62 -21.81
C ASP A 56 0.35 7.89 -21.33
N TYR A 57 1.18 8.52 -20.50
CA TYR A 57 2.41 7.92 -19.98
C TYR A 57 2.19 7.14 -18.69
N TYR A 58 1.37 7.68 -17.78
CA TYR A 58 1.14 7.06 -16.47
C TYR A 58 0.04 6.00 -16.50
N GLY A 59 -0.86 6.08 -17.48
CA GLY A 59 -2.05 5.24 -17.54
C GLY A 59 -3.04 5.56 -16.42
N ASP A 60 -4.12 4.78 -16.41
CA ASP A 60 -5.16 4.88 -15.39
C ASP A 60 -4.87 3.94 -14.23
N ILE A 61 -5.27 4.37 -13.03
CA ILE A 61 -5.35 3.53 -11.84
C ILE A 61 -6.81 3.19 -11.63
N GLU A 62 -7.10 1.91 -11.39
CA GLU A 62 -8.44 1.47 -11.06
C GLU A 62 -8.52 1.06 -9.58
N VAL A 63 -9.54 1.54 -8.89
CA VAL A 63 -9.90 1.09 -7.55
C VAL A 63 -11.25 0.38 -7.62
N PHE A 64 -11.31 -0.86 -7.17
CA PHE A 64 -12.51 -1.70 -7.27
C PHE A 64 -12.66 -2.63 -6.08
N GLU A 65 -13.88 -3.09 -5.82
CA GLU A 65 -14.17 -4.11 -4.81
C GLU A 65 -13.97 -5.51 -5.40
N ASP A 66 -13.30 -6.39 -4.65
CA ASP A 66 -13.18 -7.82 -4.93
C ASP A 66 -13.53 -8.60 -3.66
N GLY A 67 -14.77 -9.06 -3.59
CA GLY A 67 -15.34 -9.57 -2.34
C GLY A 67 -15.43 -8.46 -1.30
N ASP A 68 -14.87 -8.71 -0.10
CA ASP A 68 -14.86 -7.74 1.00
C ASP A 68 -13.67 -6.76 0.91
N ASP A 69 -12.71 -7.00 0.02
CA ASP A 69 -11.50 -6.21 -0.13
C ASP A 69 -11.69 -5.08 -1.14
N LEU A 70 -11.03 -3.95 -0.88
CA LEU A 70 -10.83 -2.88 -1.86
C LEU A 70 -9.45 -3.08 -2.50
N LYS A 71 -9.38 -3.16 -3.83
CA LYS A 71 -8.13 -3.34 -4.57
C LYS A 71 -7.77 -2.09 -5.34
N LEU A 72 -6.46 -1.87 -5.50
CA LEU A 72 -5.90 -0.88 -6.41
C LEU A 72 -5.12 -1.62 -7.49
N GLN A 73 -5.42 -1.31 -8.74
CA GLN A 73 -4.74 -1.83 -9.92
C GLN A 73 -4.00 -0.72 -10.67
N LEU A 74 -2.73 -0.98 -10.93
CA LEU A 74 -1.88 -0.20 -11.84
C LEU A 74 -1.16 -1.16 -12.78
N GLY A 75 -1.48 -1.08 -14.07
CA GLY A 75 -0.95 -2.01 -15.07
C GLY A 75 -1.31 -3.45 -14.73
N ILE A 76 -0.30 -4.31 -14.50
CA ILE A 76 -0.48 -5.73 -14.16
C ILE A 76 -0.58 -6.01 -12.66
N TYR A 77 -0.34 -5.01 -11.81
CA TYR A 77 -0.33 -5.18 -10.36
C TYR A 77 -1.69 -4.80 -9.80
N ALA A 78 -2.42 -5.77 -9.25
CA ALA A 78 -3.73 -5.58 -8.65
C ALA A 78 -3.72 -6.18 -7.23
N GLU A 79 -3.52 -5.32 -6.24
CA GLU A 79 -3.36 -5.74 -4.84
C GLU A 79 -4.35 -5.04 -3.94
N ARG A 80 -4.69 -5.70 -2.82
CA ARG A 80 -5.61 -5.13 -1.83
C ARG A 80 -5.02 -3.91 -1.13
N LEU A 81 -5.88 -2.97 -0.78
CA LEU A 81 -5.59 -1.83 0.07
C LEU A 81 -5.82 -2.24 1.53
N ILE A 82 -4.82 -1.99 2.37
CA ILE A 82 -4.83 -2.36 3.78
C ILE A 82 -5.07 -1.10 4.61
N ALA A 83 -6.03 -1.16 5.53
CA ALA A 83 -6.37 -0.06 6.42
C ALA A 83 -5.21 0.28 7.38
N THR A 84 -5.05 1.57 7.68
CA THR A 84 -4.19 2.05 8.76
C THR A 84 -5.02 2.70 9.86
N ALA A 85 -4.38 3.07 10.97
CA ALA A 85 -5.04 3.83 12.03
C ALA A 85 -5.52 5.21 11.56
N ASP A 86 -4.94 5.76 10.48
CA ASP A 86 -5.44 6.94 9.80
C ASP A 86 -6.44 6.51 8.70
N PRO A 87 -7.72 6.92 8.76
CA PRO A 87 -8.73 6.50 7.79
C PRO A 87 -8.51 7.06 6.38
N SER A 88 -7.55 7.97 6.19
CA SER A 88 -7.17 8.53 4.90
C SER A 88 -5.94 7.91 4.26
N ILE A 89 -5.24 7.04 4.99
CA ILE A 89 -4.00 6.41 4.54
C ILE A 89 -4.23 4.91 4.43
N PHE A 90 -3.94 4.38 3.24
CA PHE A 90 -3.96 2.95 2.97
C PHE A 90 -2.58 2.47 2.53
N ILE A 91 -2.28 1.21 2.84
CA ILE A 91 -1.08 0.55 2.35
C ILE A 91 -1.46 -0.25 1.11
N TRP A 92 -0.71 -0.04 0.03
CA TRP A 92 -0.75 -0.90 -1.15
C TRP A 92 0.51 -1.77 -1.16
N ALA A 93 0.36 -3.00 -0.66
CA ALA A 93 1.45 -3.95 -0.49
C ALA A 93 1.69 -4.71 -1.81
N THR A 94 2.36 -4.05 -2.75
CA THR A 94 2.71 -4.62 -4.06
C THR A 94 4.19 -4.96 -4.17
N ASP A 95 4.51 -5.98 -4.96
CA ASP A 95 5.89 -6.30 -5.34
C ASP A 95 6.44 -5.39 -6.46
N PHE A 96 5.72 -4.32 -6.81
CA PHE A 96 6.22 -3.28 -7.69
C PHE A 96 7.52 -2.68 -7.14
N ASN A 97 8.65 -3.11 -7.70
CA ASN A 97 10.01 -2.85 -7.18
C ASN A 97 10.29 -3.37 -5.75
N ALA A 98 9.55 -4.35 -5.24
CA ALA A 98 9.66 -4.90 -3.89
C ALA A 98 9.64 -3.83 -2.77
N GLN A 99 8.78 -2.82 -2.90
CA GLN A 99 8.64 -1.74 -1.93
C GLN A 99 7.18 -1.52 -1.53
N THR A 100 6.94 -1.33 -0.24
CA THR A 100 5.65 -0.87 0.26
C THR A 100 5.43 0.60 -0.09
N LYS A 101 4.23 0.93 -0.58
CA LYS A 101 3.81 2.33 -0.82
C LYS A 101 2.63 2.69 0.09
N LYS A 102 2.75 3.82 0.79
CA LYS A 102 1.65 4.46 1.52
C LYS A 102 0.95 5.42 0.58
N ILE A 103 -0.37 5.27 0.44
CA ILE A 103 -1.19 6.11 -0.41
C ILE A 103 -2.11 6.95 0.48
N ALA A 104 -1.92 8.28 0.44
CA ALA A 104 -2.74 9.22 1.19
C ALA A 104 -3.79 9.83 0.26
N PHE A 105 -5.06 9.57 0.55
CA PHE A 105 -6.18 10.16 -0.18
C PHE A 105 -6.60 11.48 0.46
N THR A 106 -7.03 12.41 -0.37
CA THR A 106 -7.59 13.71 0.03
C THR A 106 -9.01 13.84 -0.50
N GLY A 107 -9.85 14.61 0.19
CA GLY A 107 -11.23 14.85 -0.23
C GLY A 107 -12.14 13.62 -0.14
N LEU A 108 -11.92 12.73 0.84
CA LEU A 108 -12.75 11.52 1.06
C LEU A 108 -14.23 11.82 1.31
N ASN A 109 -14.58 13.04 1.70
CA ASN A 109 -15.94 13.52 1.88
C ASN A 109 -16.51 14.25 0.63
N THR A 110 -15.84 14.12 -0.51
CA THR A 110 -16.22 14.77 -1.77
C THR A 110 -16.46 13.75 -2.87
N SER A 111 -17.07 14.17 -3.97
CA SER A 111 -17.26 13.32 -5.16
C SER A 111 -15.99 13.14 -5.99
N THR A 112 -14.91 13.88 -5.70
CA THR A 112 -13.67 13.90 -6.49
C THR A 112 -12.44 13.73 -5.59
N PRO A 113 -12.28 12.57 -4.94
CA PRO A 113 -11.07 12.31 -4.16
C PRO A 113 -9.83 12.25 -5.07
N ALA A 114 -8.68 12.54 -4.48
CA ALA A 114 -7.40 12.53 -5.18
C ALA A 114 -6.27 12.02 -4.27
N PHE A 115 -5.21 11.49 -4.86
CA PHE A 115 -4.01 11.07 -4.14
C PHE A 115 -2.73 11.34 -4.96
N LEU A 116 -1.59 11.41 -4.27
CA LEU A 116 -0.29 11.45 -4.92
C LEU A 116 0.27 10.04 -5.07
N PHE A 117 0.72 9.69 -6.27
CA PHE A 117 1.32 8.38 -6.52
C PHE A 117 2.84 8.46 -6.65
N ALA A 118 3.52 7.71 -5.79
CA ALA A 118 4.98 7.59 -5.72
C ALA A 118 5.75 8.90 -5.49
N ASP A 119 7.08 8.81 -5.43
CA ASP A 119 8.05 9.87 -5.13
C ASP A 119 8.11 10.99 -6.21
N LYS A 120 7.11 11.06 -7.11
CA LYS A 120 7.13 11.86 -8.34
C LYS A 120 6.14 13.04 -8.40
N ASN A 121 5.48 13.42 -7.29
CA ASN A 121 4.53 14.55 -7.27
C ASN A 121 3.42 14.48 -8.36
N VAL A 122 3.04 13.28 -8.79
CA VAL A 122 1.96 13.08 -9.77
C VAL A 122 0.65 12.87 -9.02
N MET A 123 -0.35 13.69 -9.30
CA MET A 123 -1.66 13.63 -8.64
C MET A 123 -2.63 12.86 -9.53
N PHE A 124 -3.30 11.88 -8.94
CA PHE A 124 -4.36 11.12 -9.58
C PHE A 124 -5.70 11.59 -9.04
N VAL A 125 -6.64 11.88 -9.94
CA VAL A 125 -7.97 12.40 -9.62
C VAL A 125 -9.01 11.43 -10.15
N LYS A 126 -10.04 11.16 -9.34
CA LYS A 126 -11.16 10.30 -9.75
C LYS A 126 -11.86 10.88 -10.99
N CYS A 127 -11.99 10.05 -12.02
CA CYS A 127 -12.78 10.38 -13.20
C CYS A 127 -14.28 10.49 -12.83
N SER A 128 -15.01 11.34 -13.56
CA SER A 128 -16.43 11.64 -13.30
C SER A 128 -17.36 10.47 -13.59
#